data_AF-A0A2K8M8D6-F1
#
_entry.id   AF-A0A2K8M8D6-F1
#
_cell.length_a   1.000
_cell.length_b   1.000
_cell.length_c   1.000
_cell.angle_alpha   90.00
_cell.angle_beta   90.00
_cell.angle_gamma   90.00
#
_symmetry.space_group_name_H-M   'P 1'
#
loop_
_entity.id
_entity.type
_entity.pdbx_description
1 polymer ?
#
loop_
_entity_poly.entity_id
_entity_poly.type
_entity_poly.pdbx_seq_one_letter_code
_entity_poly.pdbx_strand_id
1 'polypeptide(L)'
;MVAIELADEERKVLRCGLDEWGGPARCTEALAVAMGFQSVADLHEDGSRLRAALIAGDPLSAGDWRRIVVATEIVFASDVFGSGIDWSTTTGFSDEETIVILRRLQRTIARELRGALHRRND
;
A
#
# COMPACT_ATOMS: atom_id res chain seq x y z
N MET A 1 4.45 16.86 2.01
CA MET A 1 4.87 15.50 1.59
C MET A 1 5.80 14.94 2.63
N VAL A 2 5.98 13.61 2.69
CA VAL A 2 6.81 12.90 3.66
C VAL A 2 7.64 11.87 2.90
N ALA A 3 8.96 12.02 2.90
CA ALA A 3 9.88 10.99 2.44
C ALA A 3 10.04 9.96 3.56
N ILE A 4 9.89 8.68 3.23
CA ILE A 4 10.07 7.57 4.16
C ILE A 4 11.07 6.62 3.53
N GLU A 5 12.22 6.43 4.18
CA GLU A 5 13.18 5.42 3.77
C GLU A 5 12.64 4.04 4.13
N LEU A 6 12.53 3.20 3.11
CA LEU A 6 12.06 1.82 3.21
C LEU A 6 13.13 0.90 2.64
N ALA A 7 13.24 -0.30 3.22
CA ALA A 7 14.03 -1.36 2.63
C ALA A 7 13.43 -1.81 1.28
N ASP A 8 14.24 -2.46 0.44
CA ASP A 8 13.80 -2.85 -0.91
C ASP A 8 12.64 -3.85 -0.88
N GLU A 9 12.65 -4.78 0.06
CA GLU A 9 11.57 -5.73 0.30
C GLU A 9 10.29 -5.05 0.79
N GLU A 10 10.40 -4.05 1.68
CA GLU A 10 9.27 -3.27 2.17
C GLU A 10 8.61 -2.49 1.02
N ARG A 11 9.43 -1.82 0.20
CA ARG A 11 8.97 -1.13 -1.01
C ARG A 11 8.36 -2.11 -2.00
N LYS A 12 8.93 -3.30 -2.18
CA LYS A 12 8.41 -4.32 -3.09
C LYS A 12 7.04 -4.84 -2.63
N VAL A 13 6.83 -5.08 -1.33
CA VAL A 13 5.51 -5.49 -0.79
C VAL A 13 4.45 -4.41 -1.03
N LEU A 14 4.76 -3.14 -0.72
CA LEU A 14 3.82 -2.04 -0.98
C LEU A 14 3.52 -1.85 -2.46
N ARG A 15 4.53 -2.06 -3.32
CA ARG A 15 4.30 -2.15 -4.76
C ARG A 15 3.32 -3.27 -4.97
N CYS A 16 3.67 -4.55 -4.75
CA CYS A 16 2.81 -5.72 -4.99
C CYS A 16 1.35 -5.46 -4.57
N GLY A 17 1.15 -4.90 -3.37
CA GLY A 17 -0.16 -4.50 -2.85
C GLY A 17 -1.01 -3.60 -3.76
N LEU A 18 -0.39 -2.78 -4.61
CA LEU A 18 -1.05 -1.95 -5.62
C LEU A 18 -1.23 -2.65 -7.00
N ASP A 19 -0.38 -3.62 -7.40
CA ASP A 19 -0.56 -4.28 -8.73
C ASP A 19 -1.68 -5.31 -8.65
N GLU A 20 -1.78 -6.00 -7.51
CA GLU A 20 -2.73 -7.10 -7.35
C GLU A 20 -4.19 -6.64 -7.52
N TRP A 21 -4.49 -5.36 -7.30
CA TRP A 21 -5.78 -4.75 -7.61
C TRP A 21 -6.12 -4.74 -9.11
N GLY A 22 -5.11 -4.72 -9.99
CA GLY A 22 -5.25 -4.89 -11.45
C GLY A 22 -5.23 -6.35 -11.91
N GLY A 23 -5.08 -7.30 -10.99
CA GLY A 23 -4.98 -8.73 -11.26
C GLY A 23 -6.16 -9.51 -10.65
N PRO A 24 -5.91 -10.54 -9.81
CA PRO A 24 -6.95 -11.45 -9.31
C PRO A 24 -7.92 -10.82 -8.31
N ALA A 25 -7.54 -9.68 -7.70
CA ALA A 25 -8.38 -9.00 -6.73
C ALA A 25 -9.65 -8.41 -7.38
N ARG A 26 -10.74 -8.37 -6.60
CA ARG A 26 -12.08 -7.98 -7.05
C ARG A 26 -12.53 -6.75 -6.28
N CYS A 27 -11.93 -5.61 -6.61
CA CYS A 27 -12.31 -4.36 -5.97
C CYS A 27 -13.75 -3.96 -6.35
N THR A 28 -14.46 -3.36 -5.39
CA THR A 28 -15.76 -2.73 -5.62
C THR A 28 -15.63 -1.23 -5.43
N GLU A 29 -16.55 -0.44 -5.99
CA GLU A 29 -16.54 1.03 -5.81
C GLU A 29 -16.54 1.43 -4.33
N ALA A 30 -17.38 0.77 -3.52
CA ALA A 30 -17.45 1.03 -2.08
C ALA A 30 -16.12 0.73 -1.37
N LEU A 31 -15.44 -0.34 -1.78
CA LEU A 31 -14.14 -0.70 -1.21
C LEU A 31 -13.04 0.27 -1.66
N ALA A 32 -13.00 0.67 -2.92
CA ALA A 32 -12.06 1.68 -3.42
C ALA A 32 -12.18 3.00 -2.63
N VAL A 33 -13.42 3.45 -2.41
CA VAL A 33 -13.72 4.62 -1.57
C VAL A 33 -13.29 4.41 -0.11
N ALA A 34 -13.56 3.24 0.47
CA ALA A 34 -13.13 2.92 1.83
C ALA A 34 -11.61 2.93 2.00
N MET A 35 -10.84 2.55 0.97
CA MET A 35 -9.38 2.62 0.93
C MET A 35 -8.85 4.05 0.70
N GLY A 36 -9.73 5.00 0.35
CA GLY A 36 -9.40 6.41 0.16
C GLY A 36 -9.21 6.85 -1.30
N PHE A 37 -9.52 5.98 -2.27
CA PHE A 37 -9.60 6.32 -3.69
C PHE A 37 -10.99 6.90 -4.03
N GLN A 38 -11.15 7.49 -5.20
CA GLN A 38 -12.44 8.06 -5.64
C GLN A 38 -13.36 7.03 -6.31
N SER A 39 -12.77 5.99 -6.92
CA SER A 39 -13.45 4.92 -7.64
C SER A 39 -12.49 3.76 -7.88
N VAL A 40 -12.96 2.66 -8.45
CA VAL A 40 -12.07 1.59 -8.94
C VAL A 40 -11.15 2.10 -10.05
N ALA A 41 -11.64 2.96 -10.96
CA ALA A 41 -10.80 3.55 -12.00
C ALA A 41 -9.68 4.42 -11.40
N ASP A 42 -10.00 5.22 -10.38
CA ASP A 42 -9.02 6.02 -9.63
C ASP A 42 -8.00 5.12 -8.91
N LEU A 43 -8.42 3.99 -8.32
CA LEU A 43 -7.49 3.02 -7.74
C LEU A 43 -6.43 2.54 -8.74
N HIS A 44 -6.79 2.32 -10.01
CA HIS A 44 -5.82 1.88 -11.03
C HIS A 44 -4.91 3.02 -11.52
N GLU A 45 -5.49 4.19 -11.81
CA GLU A 45 -4.73 5.35 -12.29
C GLU A 45 -3.79 5.88 -11.21
N ASP A 46 -4.35 6.18 -10.04
CA ASP A 46 -3.61 6.71 -8.91
C ASP A 46 -2.71 5.62 -8.31
N GLY A 47 -3.12 4.34 -8.32
CA GLY A 47 -2.26 3.21 -7.98
C GLY A 47 -1.01 3.13 -8.84
N SER A 48 -1.13 3.34 -10.16
CA SER A 48 0.02 3.38 -11.08
C SER A 48 0.97 4.54 -10.76
N ARG A 49 0.41 5.74 -10.49
CA ARG A 49 1.19 6.91 -10.05
C ARG A 49 1.94 6.63 -8.74
N LEU A 50 1.26 6.05 -7.75
CA LEU A 50 1.83 5.74 -6.44
C LEU A 50 2.92 4.68 -6.53
N ARG A 51 2.77 3.69 -7.41
CA ARG A 51 3.80 2.70 -7.70
C ARG A 51 5.06 3.33 -8.30
N ALA A 52 4.89 4.24 -9.26
CA ALA A 52 6.02 4.97 -9.84
C ALA A 52 6.77 5.77 -8.76
N ALA A 53 6.04 6.48 -7.89
CA ALA A 53 6.65 7.22 -6.77
C ALA A 53 7.40 6.30 -5.78
N LEU A 54 6.84 5.13 -5.45
CA LEU A 54 7.54 4.14 -4.62
C LEU A 54 8.84 3.67 -5.27
N ILE A 55 8.84 3.41 -6.59
CA ILE A 55 10.03 2.99 -7.35
C ILE A 55 11.09 4.10 -7.35
N ALA A 56 10.69 5.35 -7.57
CA ALA A 56 11.59 6.50 -7.57
C ALA A 56 12.10 6.88 -6.18
N GLY A 57 11.44 6.41 -5.11
CA GLY A 57 11.71 6.86 -3.74
C GLY A 57 11.19 8.27 -3.47
N ASP A 58 10.20 8.72 -4.25
CA ASP A 58 9.66 10.07 -4.16
C ASP A 58 8.87 10.29 -2.86
N PRO A 59 8.89 11.50 -2.30
CA PRO A 59 8.08 11.85 -1.15
C PRO A 59 6.59 11.85 -1.51
N LEU A 60 5.77 11.19 -0.69
CA LEU A 60 4.32 11.09 -0.89
C LEU A 60 3.54 11.96 0.10
N SER A 61 2.27 12.22 -0.18
CA SER A 61 1.40 12.84 0.83
C SER A 61 1.09 11.85 1.96
N ALA A 62 0.68 12.37 3.12
CA ALA A 62 0.24 11.48 4.22
C ALA A 62 -1.02 10.67 3.85
N GLY A 63 -1.86 11.20 2.96
CA GLY A 63 -3.02 10.49 2.43
C GLY A 63 -2.60 9.34 1.51
N ASP A 64 -1.65 9.59 0.61
CA ASP A 64 -1.09 8.57 -0.27
C ASP A 64 -0.46 7.41 0.53
N TRP A 65 0.37 7.71 1.53
CA TRP A 65 0.93 6.66 2.39
C TRP A 65 -0.13 5.78 3.05
N ARG A 66 -1.25 6.37 3.50
CA ARG A 66 -2.35 5.61 4.09
C ARG A 66 -3.06 4.75 3.06
N ARG A 67 -3.35 5.29 1.86
CA ARG A 67 -3.97 4.54 0.75
C ARG A 67 -3.16 3.32 0.40
N ILE A 68 -1.85 3.47 0.23
CA ILE A 68 -0.95 2.35 -0.13
C ILE A 68 -0.98 1.26 0.95
N VAL A 69 -0.84 1.64 2.23
CA VAL A 69 -0.83 0.68 3.34
C VAL A 69 -2.16 -0.07 3.43
N VAL A 70 -3.28 0.64 3.42
CA VAL A 70 -4.62 0.01 3.52
C VAL A 70 -4.90 -0.88 2.30
N ALA A 71 -4.58 -0.42 1.09
CA ALA A 71 -4.72 -1.22 -0.12
C ALA A 71 -3.89 -2.51 -0.05
N THR A 72 -2.66 -2.43 0.47
CA THR A 72 -1.78 -3.59 0.66
C THR A 72 -2.33 -4.55 1.70
N GLU A 73 -2.81 -4.04 2.84
CA GLU A 73 -3.38 -4.86 3.92
C GLU A 73 -4.57 -5.69 3.44
N ILE A 74 -5.50 -5.05 2.71
CA ILE A 74 -6.73 -5.69 2.26
C ILE A 74 -6.43 -6.70 1.16
N VAL A 75 -5.62 -6.33 0.16
CA VAL A 75 -5.33 -7.23 -0.96
C VAL A 75 -4.58 -8.47 -0.51
N PHE A 76 -3.67 -8.32 0.45
CA PHE A 76 -2.93 -9.44 1.03
C PHE A 76 -3.83 -10.35 1.87
N ALA A 77 -4.62 -9.78 2.80
CA ALA A 77 -5.29 -10.60 3.81
C ALA A 77 -6.65 -11.16 3.37
N SER A 78 -7.28 -10.58 2.34
CA SER A 78 -8.63 -10.97 1.91
C SER A 78 -8.60 -11.85 0.67
N ASP A 79 -9.24 -13.00 0.73
CA ASP A 79 -9.57 -13.78 -0.47
C ASP A 79 -10.92 -13.35 -1.10
N VAL A 80 -11.78 -12.70 -0.32
CA VAL A 80 -13.09 -12.22 -0.80
C VAL A 80 -12.92 -11.06 -1.77
N PHE A 81 -12.05 -10.12 -1.45
CA PHE A 81 -11.80 -8.92 -2.24
C PHE A 81 -10.39 -8.86 -2.82
N GLY A 82 -9.42 -9.43 -2.12
CA GLY A 82 -8.01 -9.33 -2.45
C GLY A 82 -7.51 -10.53 -3.25
N SER A 83 -6.22 -10.78 -3.12
CA SER A 83 -5.50 -11.90 -3.73
C SER A 83 -4.96 -12.87 -2.69
N GLY A 84 -5.57 -12.99 -1.51
CA GLY A 84 -4.99 -13.75 -0.38
C GLY A 84 -4.48 -15.16 -0.73
N ILE A 85 -5.28 -15.99 -1.40
CA ILE A 85 -4.84 -17.35 -1.82
C ILE A 85 -3.75 -17.28 -2.89
N ASP A 86 -3.84 -16.31 -3.81
CA ASP A 86 -2.94 -16.17 -4.94
C ASP A 86 -1.64 -15.42 -4.60
N TRP A 87 -1.58 -14.73 -3.46
CA TRP A 87 -0.55 -13.74 -3.11
C TRP A 87 0.86 -14.31 -3.18
N SER A 88 1.07 -15.49 -2.60
CA SER A 88 2.38 -16.16 -2.64
C SER A 88 2.81 -16.54 -4.05
N THR A 89 1.85 -16.86 -4.91
CA THR A 89 2.09 -17.24 -6.31
C THR A 89 2.35 -16.03 -7.19
N THR A 90 1.60 -14.94 -7.02
CA THR A 90 1.69 -13.74 -7.86
C THR A 90 2.85 -12.83 -7.45
N THR A 91 3.17 -12.76 -6.16
CA THR A 91 4.19 -11.83 -5.62
C THR A 91 5.52 -12.50 -5.29
N GLY A 92 5.49 -13.81 -5.03
CA GLY A 92 6.64 -14.59 -4.55
C GLY A 92 6.96 -14.41 -3.06
N PHE A 93 6.11 -13.74 -2.29
CA PHE A 93 6.25 -13.62 -0.83
C PHE A 93 5.33 -14.60 -0.10
N SER A 94 5.84 -15.30 0.92
CA SER A 94 4.96 -16.09 1.79
C SER A 94 4.08 -15.19 2.67
N ASP A 95 3.02 -15.76 3.25
CA ASP A 95 2.17 -15.06 4.20
C ASP A 95 2.95 -14.64 5.45
N GLU A 96 3.82 -15.51 5.95
CA GLU A 96 4.68 -15.26 7.11
C GLU A 96 5.68 -14.15 6.84
N GLU A 97 6.29 -14.13 5.67
CA GLU A 97 7.20 -13.05 5.25
C GLU A 97 6.43 -11.73 5.13
N THR A 98 5.28 -11.76 4.46
CA THR A 98 4.46 -10.58 4.18
C THR A 98 3.95 -9.96 5.48
N ILE A 99 3.45 -10.76 6.43
CA ILE A 99 2.94 -10.22 7.69
C ILE A 99 4.05 -9.58 8.53
N VAL A 100 5.26 -10.15 8.53
CA VAL A 100 6.42 -9.57 9.24
C VAL A 100 6.80 -8.22 8.63
N ILE A 101 6.89 -8.16 7.29
CA ILE A 101 7.19 -6.93 6.56
C ILE A 101 6.10 -5.88 6.80
N LEU A 102 4.83 -6.25 6.69
CA LEU A 102 3.69 -5.36 6.87
C LEU A 102 3.64 -4.74 8.28
N ARG A 103 3.98 -5.51 9.32
CA ARG A 103 4.08 -4.99 10.69
C ARG A 103 5.22 -4.00 10.86
N ARG A 104 6.34 -4.15 10.13
CA ARG A 104 7.44 -3.16 10.13
C ARG A 104 6.99 -1.88 9.41
N LEU A 105 6.44 -2.01 8.20
CA LEU A 105 5.86 -0.93 7.41
C LEU A 105 4.87 -0.08 8.22
N GLN A 106 3.90 -0.71 8.87
CA GLN A 106 2.90 -0.03 9.69
C GLN A 106 3.54 0.80 10.81
N ARG A 107 4.55 0.26 11.51
CA ARG A 107 5.26 0.99 12.58
C ARG A 107 6.08 2.15 12.03
N THR A 108 6.85 1.92 10.97
CA THR A 108 7.70 2.93 10.34
C THR A 108 6.84 4.09 9.82
N ILE A 109 5.82 3.79 9.01
CA ILE A 109 4.96 4.81 8.41
C ILE A 109 4.17 5.57 9.48
N ALA A 110 3.61 4.88 10.49
CA ALA A 110 2.90 5.56 11.57
C ALA A 110 3.82 6.52 12.35
N ARG A 111 5.07 6.14 12.59
CA ARG A 111 6.06 6.99 13.26
C ARG A 111 6.37 8.22 12.42
N GLU A 112 6.71 8.05 11.14
CA GLU A 112 7.10 9.17 10.27
C GLU A 112 5.94 10.15 10.03
N LEU A 113 4.72 9.64 9.83
CA LEU A 113 3.54 10.50 9.66
C LEU A 113 3.21 11.29 10.94
N ARG A 114 3.35 10.68 12.13
CA ARG A 114 3.20 11.41 13.39
C ARG A 114 4.27 12.48 13.52
N GLY A 115 5.53 12.17 13.26
CA GLY A 115 6.63 13.15 13.31
C GLY A 115 6.40 14.34 12.38
N ALA A 116 5.91 14.09 11.16
CA ALA A 116 5.60 15.14 10.19
C ALA A 116 4.43 16.04 10.61
N LEU A 117 3.45 15.51 11.36
CA LEU A 117 2.34 16.31 11.91
C LEU A 117 2.82 17.25 13.02
N HIS A 118 3.70 16.79 13.91
CA HIS A 118 4.24 17.63 14.98
C HIS A 118 5.06 18.80 14.41
N ARG A 119 5.94 18.54 13.43
CA ARG A 119 6.74 19.58 12.75
C ARG A 119 5.94 20.64 11.99
N ARG A 120 4.65 20.41 11.72
CA ARG A 120 3.77 21.39 11.05
C ARG A 120 3.10 22.36 12.03
N ASN A 121 3.13 22.05 13.32
CA ASN A 121 2.51 22.84 14.38
C ASN A 121 3.52 23.68 15.18
N ASP A 122 4.81 23.57 14.86
CA ASP A 122 5.92 24.39 15.36
C ASP A 122 6.27 25.48 14.33
#